data_AF-U5N8Z9-F1
#
_entry.id   AF-U5N8Z9-F1
#
_cell.length_a   1.000
_cell.length_b   1.000
_cell.length_c   1.000
_cell.angle_alpha   90.00
_cell.angle_beta   90.00
_cell.angle_gamma   90.00
#
_symmetry.space_group_name_H-M   'P 1'
#
loop_
_entity.id
_entity.type
_entity.pdbx_description
1 polymer ?
#
loop_
_entity_poly.entity_id
_entity_poly.type
_entity_poly.pdbx_seq_one_letter_code
_entity_poly.pdbx_strand_id
1 'polypeptide(L)' 'MINDPIVKEVRLYRQEHAARYGNDLNRIIEAFRKKEQESGRVYLNPGPKLLQKQTT' A
#
# COMPACT_ATOMS: atom_id res chain seq x y z
N MET A 1 -6.67 -25.75 1.78
CA MET A 1 -6.15 -24.71 0.84
C MET A 1 -7.06 -24.71 -0.38
N ILE A 2 -7.62 -23.57 -0.75
CA ILE A 2 -8.41 -23.43 -1.98
C ILE A 2 -7.43 -23.40 -3.16
N ASN A 3 -7.55 -24.36 -4.08
CA ASN A 3 -6.76 -24.44 -5.31
C ASN A 3 -7.39 -23.57 -6.40
N ASP A 4 -7.43 -22.27 -6.16
CA ASP A 4 -7.95 -21.31 -7.14
C ASP A 4 -6.79 -20.82 -8.04
N PRO A 5 -6.94 -20.89 -9.38
CA PRO A 5 -5.91 -20.43 -10.31
C PRO A 5 -5.54 -18.94 -10.13
N ILE A 6 -6.51 -18.08 -9.81
CA ILE A 6 -6.29 -16.64 -9.57
C ILE A 6 -5.45 -16.44 -8.30
N VAL A 7 -5.76 -17.20 -7.25
CA VAL A 7 -5.00 -17.12 -5.99
C VAL A 7 -3.55 -17.56 -6.20
N LYS A 8 -3.31 -18.58 -7.03
CA LYS A 8 -1.95 -19.02 -7.37
C LYS A 8 -1.17 -17.93 -8.11
N GLU A 9 -1.78 -17.28 -9.09
CA GLU A 9 -1.16 -16.18 -9.83
C GLU A 9 -0.82 -14.99 -8.92
N VAL A 10 -1.77 -14.55 -8.08
CA VAL A 10 -1.52 -13.46 -7.13
C VAL A 10 -0.38 -13.79 -6.17
N ARG A 11 -0.28 -15.04 -5.72
CA ARG A 11 0.81 -15.49 -4.85
C ARG A 11 2.16 -15.45 -5.57
N LEU A 12 2.22 -15.88 -6.83
CA LEU A 12 3.43 -15.83 -7.64
C LEU A 12 3.95 -14.40 -7.74
N TYR A 13 3.12 -13.43 -8.14
CA TYR A 13 3.54 -12.03 -8.24
C TYR A 13 3.99 -11.44 -6.88
N ARG A 14 3.32 -11.81 -5.79
CA ARG A 14 3.73 -11.37 -4.44
C ARG A 14 5.09 -11.95 -4.04
N GLN A 15 5.35 -13.22 -4.35
CA GLN A 15 6.63 -13.86 -4.10
C GLN A 15 7.75 -13.23 -4.93
N GLU A 16 7.51 -13.00 -6.22
CA GLU A 16 8.46 -12.30 -7.10
C GLU A 16 8.77 -10.90 -6.59
N HIS A 17 7.75 -10.16 -6.16
CA HIS A 17 7.93 -8.83 -5.58
C HIS A 17 8.75 -8.87 -4.29
N ALA A 18 8.41 -9.77 -3.36
CA ALA A 18 9.14 -9.92 -2.10
C ALA A 18 10.61 -10.33 -2.34
N ALA A 19 10.86 -11.21 -3.31
CA ALA A 19 12.20 -11.66 -3.68
C ALA A 19 13.09 -10.50 -4.16
N ARG A 20 12.54 -9.49 -4.85
CA ARG A 20 13.28 -8.28 -5.26
C ARG A 20 13.87 -7.52 -4.07
N TYR A 21 13.29 -7.67 -2.89
CA TYR A 21 13.75 -7.04 -1.64
C TYR A 21 14.38 -8.03 -0.67
N GLY A 22 14.73 -9.25 -1.13
CA GLY A 22 15.32 -10.28 -0.29
C GLY A 22 14.37 -10.87 0.75
N ASN A 23 13.06 -10.80 0.51
CA ASN A 23 12.01 -11.17 1.47
C ASN A 23 12.08 -10.41 2.81
N ASP A 24 12.71 -9.23 2.81
CA ASP A 24 12.81 -8.35 3.97
C ASP A 24 11.69 -7.31 3.94
N LEU A 25 10.79 -7.37 4.93
CA LEU A 25 9.66 -6.46 5.04
C LEU A 25 10.09 -5.01 5.22
N ASN A 26 11.18 -4.75 5.94
CA ASN A 26 11.66 -3.39 6.19
C ASN A 26 12.10 -2.74 4.87
N ARG A 27 12.81 -3.48 4.02
CA ARG A 27 13.24 -2.99 2.70
C ARG A 27 12.09 -2.69 1.77
N ILE A 28 11.02 -3.50 1.81
CA ILE A 28 9.80 -3.27 1.05
C ILE A 28 9.15 -1.95 1.49
N ILE A 29 9.05 -1.72 2.80
CA ILE A 29 8.48 -0.48 3.37
C ILE A 29 9.31 0.74 2.97
N GLU A 30 10.64 0.64 3.07
CA GLU A 30 11.55 1.71 2.66
C GLU A 30 11.40 2.05 1.18
N ALA A 31 11.30 1.04 0.31
CA ALA A 31 11.09 1.25 -1.12
C ALA A 31 9.76 1.96 -1.42
N PHE A 32 8.69 1.62 -0.70
CA PHE A 32 7.41 2.32 -0.85
C PHE A 32 7.47 3.76 -0.37
N ARG A 33 8.11 4.04 0.77
CA ARG A 33 8.29 5.42 1.27
C ARG A 33 9.10 6.26 0.29
N LYS A 34 10.18 5.71 -0.27
CA LYS A 34 10.99 6.40 -1.27
C LYS A 34 10.16 6.73 -2.52
N LYS A 35 9.40 5.76 -3.03
CA LYS A 35 8.50 5.96 -4.17
C LYS A 35 7.43 7.02 -3.91
N GLU A 36 6.89 7.06 -2.70
CA GLU A 36 5.91 8.07 -2.29
C GLU A 36 6.53 9.47 -2.31
N GLN A 37 7.71 9.64 -1.72
CA GLN A 37 8.46 10.90 -1.72
C GLN A 37 8.80 11.37 -3.14
N GLU A 38 9.14 10.45 -4.04
CA GLU A 38 9.48 10.76 -5.43
C GLU A 38 8.26 11.01 -6.33
N SER A 39 7.04 10.63 -5.93
CA SER A 39 5.92 10.57 -6.87
C SER A 39 5.46 11.94 -7.38
N GLY A 40 5.77 13.03 -6.66
CA GLY A 40 5.35 14.40 -7.00
C GLY A 40 3.84 14.60 -7.11
N ARG A 41 3.03 13.57 -6.79
CA ARG A 41 1.58 13.59 -6.93
C ARG A 41 0.98 14.47 -5.83
N VAL A 42 0.02 15.28 -6.21
CA VAL A 42 -0.77 16.05 -5.23
C VAL A 42 -1.77 15.09 -4.58
N TYR A 43 -1.57 14.82 -3.30
CA TYR A 43 -2.51 14.04 -2.50
C TYR A 43 -3.55 14.96 -1.88
N LEU A 44 -4.83 14.66 -2.06
CA LEU A 44 -5.90 15.33 -1.35
C LEU A 44 -5.83 14.94 0.14
N ASN A 45 -5.51 15.90 1.01
CA ASN A 45 -5.66 15.76 2.46
C ASN A 45 -6.75 16.74 2.93
N PRO A 46 -8.02 16.31 2.98
CA PRO A 46 -9.12 17.21 3.37
C PRO A 46 -9.14 17.52 4.88
N GLY A 47 -8.17 16.98 5.65
CA GLY A 47 -8.17 17.10 7.10
C GLY A 47 -9.29 16.29 7.77
N PRO A 48 -9.39 16.35 9.10
CA PRO A 48 -10.48 15.71 9.83
C PRO A 48 -11.83 16.37 9.51
N LYS A 49 -12.88 15.56 9.43
CA LYS A 49 -14.26 16.06 9.31
C LYS A 49 -14.61 16.83 10.57
N LEU A 50 -14.95 18.12 10.43
CA LEU A 50 -15.37 18.96 11.55
C LEU A 50 -16.72 18.47 12.11
N LEU A 51 -16.83 18.45 13.44
CA LEU A 51 -18.11 18.24 14.14
C LEU A 51 -18.98 19.48 13.95
N GLN A 52 -20.13 19.32 13.29
CA GLN A 52 -21.13 20.38 13.16
C GLN A 52 -21.80 20.59 14.53
N LYS A 53 -21.80 21.83 15.05
CA LYS A 53 -22.60 22.16 16.24
C LYS A 53 -24.07 22.10 15.85
N GLN A 54 -24.90 21.44 16.66
CA GLN A 54 -26.34 21.49 16.48
C GLN A 54 -26.79 22.94 16.63
N THR A 55 -27.43 23.49 15.59
CA THR A 55 -28.11 24.78 15.68
C THR A 55 -29.43 24.53 16.40
N THR A 56 -29.58 25.12 17.59
CA THR A 56 -30.82 25.13 18.39
C THR A 56 -31.96 25.83 17.65
#